data_AF-A0A6L5ZJF9-F1
#
_entry.id   AF-A0A6L5ZJF9-F1
#
_cell.length_a   1.000
_cell.length_b   1.000
_cell.length_c   1.000
_cell.angle_alpha   90.00
_cell.angle_beta   90.00
_cell.angle_gamma   90.00
#
_symmetry.space_group_name_H-M   'P 1'
#
loop_
_entity.id
_entity.type
_entity.pdbx_description
1 polymer ?
#
loop_
_entity_poly.entity_id
_entity_poly.type
_entity_poly.pdbx_seq_one_letter_code
_entity_poly.pdbx_strand_id
1 'polypeptide(L)'
;THRQIQSEIPAAVDMLQLAVSAGHSLHTAVAAVAGSGTGLVIEGLAGVQHRFERGGQLVDELAKLPDQLGPELQPLCTTLIVSASSGAPLGPSLQRLADSQRRRVRRYKEERVRRLPVLLLAPLITLVLPAFVMLTVVPVAITTARTGLTPLNTLPLPSTDAPASPP
;
A
#
# COMPACT_ATOMS: atom_id res chain seq x y z
N THR A 1 18.45 -5.06 8.27
CA THR A 1 18.81 -5.89 7.10
C THR A 1 17.67 -6.77 6.61
N HIS A 2 17.09 -7.68 7.41
CA HIS A 2 15.98 -8.57 6.96
C HIS A 2 14.79 -7.86 6.29
N ARG A 3 14.25 -6.79 6.89
CA ARG A 3 13.10 -6.05 6.33
C ARG A 3 13.41 -5.39 4.97
N GLN A 4 14.66 -5.00 4.75
CA GLN A 4 15.11 -4.37 3.50
C GLN A 4 15.27 -5.42 2.40
N ILE A 5 15.85 -6.56 2.73
CA ILE A 5 15.95 -7.71 1.82
C ILE A 5 14.55 -8.20 1.42
N GLN A 6 13.62 -8.30 2.35
CA GLN A 6 12.22 -8.62 2.07
C GLN A 6 11.57 -7.68 1.03
N SER A 7 11.86 -6.38 1.09
CA SER A 7 11.30 -5.41 0.15
C SER A 7 11.96 -5.42 -1.23
N GLU A 8 13.22 -5.86 -1.31
CA GLU A 8 13.98 -5.92 -2.57
C GLU A 8 13.74 -7.21 -3.36
N ILE A 9 13.44 -8.32 -2.68
CA ILE A 9 13.18 -9.63 -3.33
C ILE A 9 12.12 -9.54 -4.45
N PRO A 10 10.93 -8.90 -4.27
CA PRO A 10 9.93 -8.82 -5.33
C PRO A 10 10.44 -8.16 -6.60
N ALA A 11 11.19 -7.05 -6.46
CA ALA A 11 11.74 -6.32 -7.60
C ALA A 11 12.80 -7.17 -8.33
N ALA A 12 13.69 -7.83 -7.59
CA ALA A 12 14.69 -8.73 -8.18
C ALA A 12 14.03 -9.91 -8.92
N VAL A 13 12.95 -10.47 -8.37
CA VAL A 13 12.17 -11.55 -9.01
C VAL A 13 11.50 -11.06 -10.29
N ASP A 14 10.87 -9.87 -10.29
CA ASP A 14 10.23 -9.32 -11.47
C ASP A 14 11.26 -9.04 -12.59
N MET A 15 12.46 -8.57 -12.26
CA MET A 15 13.54 -8.38 -13.24
C MET A 15 14.06 -9.72 -13.80
N LEU A 16 14.27 -10.72 -12.95
CA LEU A 16 14.67 -12.07 -13.38
C LEU A 16 13.60 -12.69 -14.28
N GLN A 17 12.33 -12.53 -13.94
CA GLN A 17 11.21 -12.98 -14.77
C GLN A 17 11.24 -12.28 -16.12
N LEU A 18 11.38 -10.96 -16.16
CA LEU A 18 11.44 -10.19 -17.40
C LEU A 18 12.59 -10.64 -18.31
N ALA A 19 13.79 -10.84 -17.74
CA ALA A 19 14.95 -11.32 -18.48
C ALA A 19 14.71 -12.72 -19.07
N VAL A 20 14.19 -13.65 -18.27
CA VAL A 20 13.87 -15.01 -18.75
C VAL A 20 12.76 -15.00 -19.79
N SER A 21 11.71 -14.18 -19.61
CA SER A 21 10.64 -14.01 -20.60
C SER A 21 11.14 -13.41 -21.91
N ALA A 22 12.21 -12.62 -21.88
CA ALA A 22 12.91 -12.13 -23.07
C ALA A 22 13.83 -13.18 -23.73
N GLY A 23 13.84 -14.42 -23.24
CA GLY A 23 14.63 -15.53 -23.80
C GLY A 23 16.05 -15.65 -23.24
N HIS A 24 16.40 -14.91 -22.18
CA HIS A 24 17.72 -15.05 -21.56
C HIS A 24 17.85 -16.40 -20.84
N SER A 25 19.04 -17.00 -20.93
CA SER A 25 19.41 -18.13 -20.07
C SER A 25 19.51 -17.67 -18.61
N LEU A 26 19.51 -18.63 -17.66
CA LEU A 26 19.60 -18.32 -16.23
C LEU A 26 20.77 -17.40 -15.91
N HIS A 27 21.94 -17.77 -16.40
CA HIS A 27 23.18 -17.06 -16.17
C HIS A 27 23.07 -15.62 -16.69
N THR A 28 22.59 -15.45 -17.93
CA THR A 28 22.47 -14.11 -18.53
C THR A 28 21.38 -13.27 -17.85
N ALA A 29 20.32 -13.90 -17.36
CA ALA A 29 19.30 -13.23 -16.55
C ALA A 29 19.87 -12.77 -15.20
N VAL A 30 20.64 -13.60 -14.50
CA VAL A 30 21.32 -13.23 -13.26
C VAL A 30 22.31 -12.11 -13.50
N ALA A 31 23.10 -12.17 -14.58
CA ALA A 31 24.02 -11.11 -14.96
C ALA A 31 23.30 -9.79 -15.28
N ALA A 32 22.18 -9.85 -16.01
CA ALA A 32 21.38 -8.66 -16.33
C ALA A 32 20.79 -8.00 -15.07
N VAL A 33 20.33 -8.80 -14.10
CA VAL A 33 19.83 -8.27 -12.83
C VAL A 33 20.95 -7.79 -11.93
N ALA A 34 22.10 -8.45 -11.92
CA ALA A 34 23.29 -7.99 -11.21
C ALA A 34 23.78 -6.61 -11.71
N GLY A 35 23.60 -6.31 -13.00
CA GLY A 35 23.95 -5.03 -13.60
C GLY A 35 22.87 -3.94 -13.52
N SER A 36 21.69 -4.22 -12.96
CA SER A 36 20.53 -3.32 -13.08
C SER A 36 20.53 -2.15 -12.08
N GLY A 37 21.37 -2.18 -11.04
CA GLY A 37 21.46 -1.10 -10.07
C GLY A 37 22.00 -1.51 -8.71
N THR A 38 21.48 -0.87 -7.67
CA THR A 38 21.93 -1.01 -6.27
C THR A 38 20.89 -1.68 -5.39
N GLY A 39 21.32 -2.48 -4.42
CA GLY A 39 20.46 -3.17 -3.46
C GLY A 39 21.15 -4.42 -2.91
N LEU A 40 20.85 -4.80 -1.68
CA LEU A 40 21.47 -5.95 -1.03
C LEU A 40 21.27 -7.25 -1.82
N VAL A 41 20.09 -7.45 -2.40
CA VAL A 41 19.81 -8.63 -3.23
C VAL A 41 20.57 -8.57 -4.56
N ILE A 42 20.63 -7.39 -5.18
CA ILE A 42 21.33 -7.18 -6.46
C ILE A 42 22.84 -7.35 -6.29
N GLU A 43 23.41 -6.79 -5.22
CA GLU A 43 24.82 -6.95 -4.85
C GLU A 43 25.16 -8.42 -4.54
N GLY A 44 24.26 -9.16 -3.87
CA GLY A 44 24.39 -10.59 -3.69
C GLY A 44 24.47 -11.35 -5.01
N LEU A 45 23.55 -11.06 -5.95
CA LEU A 45 23.55 -11.66 -7.29
C LEU A 45 24.79 -11.26 -8.11
N ALA A 46 25.26 -10.02 -7.98
CA ALA A 46 26.51 -9.57 -8.60
C ALA A 46 27.72 -10.33 -8.04
N GLY A 47 27.75 -10.59 -6.74
CA GLY A 47 28.75 -11.44 -6.10
C GLY A 47 28.72 -12.88 -6.64
N VAL A 48 27.53 -13.45 -6.84
CA VAL A 48 27.36 -14.77 -7.46
C VAL A 48 27.89 -14.77 -8.89
N GLN A 49 27.50 -13.79 -9.70
CA GLN A 49 27.95 -13.64 -11.09
C GLN A 49 29.48 -13.54 -11.17
N HIS A 50 30.09 -12.72 -10.32
CA HIS A 50 31.54 -12.57 -10.29
C HIS A 50 32.30 -13.84 -9.86
N ARG A 51 31.70 -14.68 -9.00
CA ARG A 51 32.28 -15.98 -8.64
C ARG A 51 32.10 -17.02 -9.76
N PHE A 52 30.96 -16.97 -10.47
CA PHE A 52 30.74 -17.79 -11.65
C PHE A 52 31.74 -17.48 -12.77
N GLU A 53 31.99 -16.20 -13.07
CA GLU A 53 32.98 -15.76 -14.06
C GLU A 53 34.42 -16.21 -13.74
N ARG A 54 34.71 -16.46 -12.46
CA ARG A 54 35.99 -17.00 -11.99
C ARG A 54 36.05 -18.53 -11.96
N GLY A 55 35.07 -19.21 -12.57
CA GLY A 55 35.02 -20.67 -12.68
C GLY A 55 34.24 -21.37 -11.56
N GLY A 56 33.55 -20.61 -10.70
CA GLY A 56 32.62 -21.19 -9.71
C GLY A 56 31.38 -21.78 -10.36
N GLN A 57 30.74 -22.76 -9.72
CA GLN A 57 29.47 -23.30 -10.19
C GLN A 57 28.31 -22.41 -9.74
N LEU A 58 27.43 -22.03 -10.68
CA LEU A 58 26.30 -21.15 -10.40
C LEU A 58 25.39 -21.70 -9.28
N VAL A 59 25.18 -23.01 -9.26
CA VAL A 59 24.37 -23.69 -8.24
C VAL A 59 24.96 -23.52 -6.85
N ASP A 60 26.26 -23.77 -6.70
CA ASP A 60 26.95 -23.67 -5.42
C ASP A 60 26.98 -22.22 -4.91
N GLU A 61 27.16 -21.27 -5.82
CA GLU A 61 27.22 -19.85 -5.44
C GLU A 61 25.85 -19.28 -5.09
N LEU A 62 24.79 -19.71 -5.75
CA LEU A 62 23.41 -19.39 -5.36
C LEU A 62 23.04 -20.04 -4.02
N ALA A 63 23.54 -21.25 -3.73
CA ALA A 63 23.24 -21.96 -2.49
C ALA A 63 23.80 -21.25 -1.24
N LYS A 64 24.87 -20.45 -1.40
CA LYS A 64 25.51 -19.68 -0.32
C LYS A 64 24.80 -18.35 -0.01
N LEU A 65 23.98 -17.83 -0.92
CA LEU A 65 23.32 -16.52 -0.74
C LEU A 65 22.41 -16.43 0.50
N PRO A 66 21.57 -17.44 0.81
CA PRO A 66 20.72 -17.40 2.00
C PRO A 66 21.52 -17.31 3.31
N ASP A 67 22.69 -17.93 3.38
CA ASP A 67 23.57 -17.87 4.55
C ASP A 67 24.20 -16.47 4.72
N GLN A 68 24.45 -15.77 3.61
CA GLN A 68 25.09 -14.44 3.60
C GLN A 68 24.10 -13.31 3.89
N LEU A 69 22.91 -13.36 3.30
CA LEU A 69 21.94 -12.26 3.30
C LEU A 69 20.71 -12.57 4.16
N GLY A 70 20.38 -13.86 4.34
CA GLY A 70 19.31 -14.32 5.21
C GLY A 70 18.40 -15.38 4.58
N PRO A 71 17.66 -16.15 5.40
CA PRO A 71 16.82 -17.27 4.96
C PRO A 71 15.67 -16.86 4.02
N GLU A 72 15.37 -15.57 3.95
CA GLU A 72 14.31 -14.99 3.13
C GLU A 72 14.57 -15.16 1.62
N LEU A 73 15.85 -15.25 1.23
CA LEU A 73 16.30 -15.49 -0.14
C LEU A 73 16.25 -16.97 -0.54
N GLN A 74 16.08 -17.87 0.43
CA GLN A 74 16.12 -19.31 0.17
C GLN A 74 15.11 -19.77 -0.88
N PRO A 75 13.83 -19.34 -0.88
CA PRO A 75 12.87 -19.73 -1.92
C PRO A 75 13.29 -19.29 -3.33
N LEU A 76 13.91 -18.11 -3.43
CA LEU A 76 14.44 -17.60 -4.70
C LEU A 76 15.62 -18.45 -5.17
N CYS A 77 16.62 -18.64 -4.30
CA CYS A 77 17.82 -19.40 -4.63
C CYS A 77 17.50 -20.85 -4.99
N THR A 78 16.62 -21.52 -4.24
CA THR A 78 16.15 -22.88 -4.56
C THR A 78 15.49 -22.94 -5.93
N THR A 79 14.65 -21.96 -6.28
CA THR A 79 13.99 -21.93 -7.60
C THR A 79 15.00 -21.76 -8.73
N LEU A 80 15.99 -20.88 -8.55
CA LEU A 80 17.05 -20.67 -9.53
C LEU A 80 17.93 -21.91 -9.68
N ILE A 81 18.32 -22.55 -8.57
CA ILE A 81 19.14 -23.77 -8.54
C ILE A 81 18.43 -24.92 -9.26
N VAL A 82 17.17 -25.19 -8.92
CA VAL A 82 16.37 -26.28 -9.54
C VAL A 82 16.28 -26.09 -11.05
N SER A 83 16.16 -24.84 -11.49
CA SER A 83 16.12 -24.55 -12.91
C SER A 83 17.49 -24.60 -13.59
N ALA A 84 18.56 -24.26 -12.88
CA ALA A 84 19.93 -24.42 -13.37
C ALA A 84 20.27 -25.90 -13.58
N SER A 85 19.90 -26.76 -12.63
CA SER A 85 20.27 -28.18 -12.62
C SER A 85 19.44 -29.04 -13.57
N SER A 86 18.21 -28.64 -13.86
CA SER A 86 17.30 -29.42 -14.72
C SER A 86 17.44 -29.12 -16.21
N GLY A 87 18.12 -28.02 -16.60
CA GLY A 87 18.12 -27.52 -17.99
C GLY A 87 16.72 -27.20 -18.53
N ALA A 88 15.69 -27.29 -17.69
CA ALA A 88 14.30 -27.11 -18.05
C ALA A 88 13.98 -25.61 -18.16
N PRO A 89 13.01 -25.23 -19.01
CA PRO A 89 12.66 -23.82 -19.20
C PRO A 89 12.33 -23.15 -17.85
N LEU A 90 13.11 -22.12 -17.52
CA LEU A 90 12.99 -21.29 -16.31
C LEU A 90 11.68 -20.51 -16.21
N GLY A 91 11.09 -20.18 -17.36
CA GLY A 91 9.93 -19.28 -17.47
C GLY A 91 8.76 -19.68 -16.58
N PRO A 92 8.22 -20.91 -16.69
CA PRO A 92 7.06 -21.34 -15.90
C PRO A 92 7.32 -21.39 -14.39
N SER A 93 8.53 -21.76 -13.96
CA SER A 93 8.90 -21.83 -12.54
C SER A 93 9.05 -20.44 -11.91
N LEU A 94 9.70 -19.50 -12.61
CA LEU A 94 9.79 -18.11 -12.19
C LEU A 94 8.44 -17.41 -12.20
N GLN A 95 7.57 -17.70 -13.18
CA GLN A 95 6.22 -17.14 -13.23
C GLN A 95 5.38 -17.57 -12.02
N ARG A 96 5.45 -18.84 -11.61
CA ARG A 96 4.82 -19.32 -10.37
C ARG A 96 5.38 -18.65 -9.13
N LEU A 97 6.70 -18.46 -9.07
CA LEU A 97 7.35 -17.78 -7.95
C LEU A 97 6.94 -16.29 -7.88
N ALA A 98 6.92 -15.58 -9.01
CA ALA A 98 6.48 -14.19 -9.11
C ALA A 98 5.03 -14.03 -8.64
N ASP A 99 4.14 -14.93 -9.06
CA ASP A 99 2.75 -14.96 -8.61
C ASP A 99 2.62 -15.21 -7.10
N SER A 100 3.46 -16.09 -6.53
CA SER A 100 3.47 -16.36 -5.09
C SER A 100 3.93 -15.13 -4.30
N GLN A 101 4.96 -14.41 -4.78
CA GLN A 101 5.48 -13.21 -4.14
C GLN A 101 4.49 -12.04 -4.25
N ARG A 102 3.84 -11.85 -5.41
CA ARG A 102 2.75 -10.87 -5.57
C ARG A 102 1.57 -11.14 -4.64
N ARG A 103 1.21 -12.41 -4.45
CA ARG A 103 0.19 -12.82 -3.46
C ARG A 103 0.65 -12.59 -2.02
N ARG A 104 1.93 -12.78 -1.69
CA ARG A 104 2.49 -12.46 -0.36
C ARG A 104 2.50 -10.95 -0.10
N VAL A 105 2.94 -10.15 -1.07
CA VAL A 105 2.90 -8.68 -1.01
C VAL A 105 1.47 -8.18 -0.92
N ARG A 106 0.52 -8.78 -1.66
CA ARG A 106 -0.91 -8.48 -1.52
C ARG A 106 -1.43 -8.85 -0.14
N ARG A 107 -1.09 -10.01 0.43
CA ARG A 107 -1.50 -10.40 1.79
C ARG A 107 -0.93 -9.48 2.87
N TYR A 108 0.34 -9.07 2.73
CA TYR A 108 0.97 -8.10 3.64
C TYR A 108 0.38 -6.68 3.49
N LYS A 109 -0.08 -6.33 2.28
CA LYS A 109 -0.88 -5.12 2.04
C LYS A 109 -2.31 -5.29 2.57
N GLU A 110 -2.90 -6.49 2.54
CA GLU A 110 -4.27 -6.77 2.99
C GLU A 110 -4.45 -6.58 4.51
N GLU A 111 -3.42 -6.86 5.31
CA GLU A 111 -3.36 -6.46 6.73
C GLU A 111 -3.37 -4.94 6.94
N ARG A 112 -2.93 -4.16 5.94
CA ARG A 112 -3.07 -2.69 5.90
C ARG A 112 -4.33 -2.21 5.17
N VAL A 113 -4.94 -3.03 4.32
CA VAL A 113 -6.13 -2.68 3.50
C VAL A 113 -7.39 -2.64 4.34
N ARG A 114 -7.45 -3.35 5.48
CA ARG A 114 -8.58 -3.23 6.42
C ARG A 114 -8.70 -1.85 7.08
N ARG A 115 -7.71 -0.96 6.92
CA ARG A 115 -7.74 0.43 7.43
C ARG A 115 -7.94 1.51 6.36
N LEU A 116 -7.92 1.15 5.07
CA LEU A 116 -8.18 2.10 3.97
C LEU A 116 -9.57 2.76 4.01
N PRO A 117 -10.67 2.06 4.35
CA PRO A 117 -11.96 2.73 4.44
C PRO A 117 -11.98 3.79 5.56
N VAL A 118 -11.30 3.52 6.68
CA VAL A 118 -11.30 4.43 7.85
C VAL A 118 -10.45 5.69 7.60
N LEU A 119 -9.31 5.57 6.89
CA LEU A 119 -8.50 6.72 6.49
C LEU A 119 -9.19 7.60 5.43
N LEU A 120 -10.15 7.06 4.66
CA LEU A 120 -10.97 7.83 3.72
C LEU A 120 -12.24 8.42 4.38
N LEU A 121 -12.79 7.74 5.40
CA LEU A 121 -13.95 8.22 6.18
C LEU A 121 -13.60 9.43 7.06
N ALA A 122 -12.43 9.45 7.69
CA ALA A 122 -12.00 10.56 8.54
C ALA A 122 -11.95 11.94 7.82
N PRO A 123 -11.30 12.10 6.65
CA PRO A 123 -11.33 13.36 5.91
C PRO A 123 -12.72 13.69 5.38
N LEU A 124 -13.52 12.68 5.01
CA LEU A 124 -14.90 12.88 4.55
C LEU A 124 -15.79 13.46 5.66
N ILE A 125 -15.75 12.90 6.88
CA ILE A 125 -16.52 13.38 8.04
C ILE A 125 -16.07 14.80 8.42
N THR A 126 -14.76 15.06 8.38
CA THR A 126 -14.19 16.38 8.69
C THR A 126 -14.64 17.45 7.68
N LEU A 127 -15.05 17.06 6.46
CA LEU A 127 -15.55 17.99 5.44
C LEU A 127 -17.09 18.11 5.43
N VAL A 128 -17.81 17.02 5.66
CA VAL A 128 -19.29 16.99 5.65
C VAL A 128 -19.88 17.60 6.92
N LEU A 129 -19.29 17.34 8.08
CA LEU A 129 -19.79 17.86 9.37
C LEU A 129 -19.82 19.39 9.43
N PRO A 130 -18.76 20.13 9.06
CA PRO A 130 -18.84 21.59 9.02
C PRO A 130 -19.82 22.09 7.94
N ALA A 131 -19.88 21.45 6.77
CA ALA A 131 -20.84 21.83 5.73
C ALA A 131 -22.30 21.65 6.18
N PHE A 132 -22.62 20.57 6.90
CA PHE A 132 -23.95 20.30 7.43
C PHE A 132 -24.34 21.31 8.52
N VAL A 133 -23.44 21.58 9.47
CA VAL A 133 -23.64 22.62 10.49
C VAL A 133 -23.92 23.96 9.83
N MET A 134 -23.16 24.31 8.79
CA MET A 134 -23.36 25.55 8.04
C MET A 134 -24.73 25.57 7.34
N LEU A 135 -25.17 24.45 6.75
CA LEU A 135 -26.48 24.35 6.10
C LEU A 135 -27.66 24.42 7.08
N THR A 136 -27.52 23.85 8.29
CA THR A 136 -28.62 23.80 9.28
C THR A 136 -28.67 25.03 10.18
N VAL A 137 -27.51 25.51 10.67
CA VAL A 137 -27.44 26.62 11.63
C VAL A 137 -27.69 27.97 10.96
N VAL A 138 -27.19 28.18 9.73
CA VAL A 138 -27.37 29.46 9.02
C VAL A 138 -28.85 29.83 8.82
N PRO A 139 -29.72 28.98 8.27
CA PRO A 139 -31.12 29.34 8.08
C PRO A 139 -31.85 29.55 9.42
N VAL A 140 -31.57 28.75 10.45
CA VAL A 140 -32.17 28.92 11.78
C VAL A 140 -31.71 30.23 12.43
N ALA A 141 -30.42 30.57 12.33
CA ALA A 141 -29.92 31.85 12.81
C ALA A 141 -30.56 33.04 12.07
N ILE A 142 -30.72 32.94 10.75
CA ILE A 142 -31.39 33.97 9.94
C ILE A 142 -32.88 34.08 10.31
N THR A 143 -33.60 32.97 10.50
CA THR A 143 -35.01 33.01 10.88
C THR A 143 -35.18 33.54 12.30
N THR A 144 -34.40 33.10 13.27
CA THR A 144 -34.46 33.64 14.65
C THR A 144 -34.10 35.12 14.69
N ALA A 145 -33.11 35.58 13.94
CA ALA A 145 -32.77 37.00 13.84
C ALA A 145 -33.90 37.82 13.19
N ARG A 146 -34.58 37.27 12.17
CA ARG A 146 -35.75 37.92 11.55
C ARG A 146 -36.96 37.95 12.49
N THR A 147 -37.21 36.89 13.23
CA THR A 147 -38.39 36.76 14.11
C THR A 147 -38.20 37.48 15.45
N GLY A 148 -36.97 37.61 15.95
CA GLY A 148 -36.64 38.37 17.16
C GLY A 148 -36.78 39.89 17.02
N LEU A 149 -36.86 40.38 15.78
CA LEU A 149 -37.11 41.80 15.46
C LEU A 149 -38.59 42.10 15.17
N THR A 150 -39.50 41.13 15.32
CA THR A 150 -40.94 41.43 15.36
C THR A 150 -41.23 42.06 16.73
N PRO A 151 -41.43 43.38 16.82
CA PRO A 151 -41.60 44.05 18.11
C PRO A 151 -42.86 43.53 18.80
N LEU A 152 -42.76 43.36 20.13
CA LEU A 152 -43.86 43.15 21.09
C LEU A 152 -44.85 44.34 21.10
N ASN A 153 -45.44 44.71 19.96
CA ASN A 153 -46.33 45.88 19.84
C ASN A 153 -47.81 45.53 19.57
N THR A 154 -48.23 44.30 19.85
CA THR A 154 -49.64 43.94 19.87
C THR A 154 -49.97 43.19 21.15
N LEU A 155 -49.80 43.87 22.29
CA LEU A 155 -50.62 43.58 23.45
C LEU A 155 -51.95 44.29 23.21
N PRO A 156 -53.08 43.58 23.03
CA PRO A 156 -54.38 44.20 23.24
C PRO A 156 -54.40 44.62 24.70
N LEU A 157 -54.40 45.93 24.95
CA LEU A 157 -54.62 46.45 26.30
C LEU A 157 -55.93 45.85 26.81
N PRO A 158 -55.96 45.24 28.02
CA PRO A 158 -57.23 45.00 28.67
C PRO A 158 -57.86 46.37 28.90
N SER A 159 -58.93 46.69 28.19
CA SER A 159 -59.83 47.77 28.58
C SER A 159 -60.37 47.40 29.96
N THR A 160 -59.68 47.92 30.96
CA THR A 160 -60.15 48.05 32.33
C THR A 160 -61.32 49.01 32.28
N ASP A 161 -62.49 48.49 31.95
CA ASP A 161 -63.78 49.07 32.34
C ASP A 161 -64.48 47.99 33.18
N ALA A 162 -63.96 47.82 34.39
CA ALA A 162 -64.64 47.20 35.50
C ALA A 162 -65.17 48.33 36.43
N PRO A 163 -66.13 48.05 37.30
CA PRO A 163 -67.46 48.66 37.36
C PRO A 163 -67.54 49.90 38.27
N ALA A 164 -68.43 50.85 37.93
CA ALA A 164 -68.86 51.90 38.86
C ALA A 164 -70.40 51.91 38.96
N SER A 165 -70.87 51.44 40.10
CA SER A 165 -72.23 51.58 40.66
C SER A 165 -72.38 52.99 41.29
N PRO A 166 -73.48 53.28 42.02
CA PRO A 166 -74.80 53.81 41.65
C PRO A 166 -74.86 55.35 41.93
N PRO A 167 -76.00 56.05 42.13
CA PRO A 167 -77.09 55.78 43.09
C PRO A 167 -78.47 55.46 42.47
#